data_AF-A0A4Q4XL43-F1
#
_entry.id   AF-A0A4Q4XL43-F1
#
_cell.length_a   1.000
_cell.length_b   1.000
_cell.length_c   1.000
_cell.angle_alpha   90.00
_cell.angle_beta   90.00
_cell.angle_gamma   90.00
#
_symmetry.space_group_name_H-M   'P 1'
#
loop_
_entity.id
_entity.type
_entity.pdbx_description
1 polymer ?
#
loop_
_entity_poly.entity_id
_entity_poly.type
_entity_poly.pdbx_seq_one_letter_code
_entity_poly.pdbx_strand_id
1 'polypeptide(L)'
;MCVYATTLHDASQIFAADNVRERLDKAAALGAIPMDFTTCNDSASEQMLRRRPDGVERGVDCCGYVAVNQRLKPQQNYIIQEAIKVTPVGGGIGLIGVYAACGAARGRRAGMRSGDLGASLKADEKEEAANGTNGVSKPRDEVAAQKRKLPMHVKTRGSLASFH
;
A
#
# COMPACT_ATOMS: atom_id res chain seq x y z
N MET A 1 20.63 5.16 6.79
CA MET A 1 20.62 4.45 5.49
C MET A 1 20.03 5.31 4.39
N CYS A 2 18.76 5.74 4.48
CA CYS A 2 18.12 6.48 3.39
C CYS A 2 18.85 7.77 2.97
N VAL A 3 19.28 8.58 3.94
CA VAL A 3 20.01 9.84 3.69
C VAL A 3 21.27 9.60 2.86
N TYR A 4 22.04 8.56 3.19
CA TYR A 4 23.26 8.24 2.45
C TYR A 4 22.98 7.80 1.01
N ALA A 5 21.94 6.97 0.80
CA ALA A 5 21.55 6.56 -0.54
C ALA A 5 21.10 7.75 -1.40
N THR A 6 20.35 8.70 -0.83
CA THR A 6 19.95 9.92 -1.55
C THR A 6 21.13 10.80 -1.93
N THR A 7 22.18 10.86 -1.10
CA THR A 7 23.43 11.58 -1.44
C THR A 7 24.13 10.96 -2.65
N LEU A 8 24.14 9.63 -2.77
CA LEU A 8 24.71 8.94 -3.96
C LEU A 8 23.93 9.21 -5.24
N HIS A 9 22.64 9.52 -5.12
CA HIS A 9 21.77 9.92 -6.23
C HIS A 9 21.77 11.44 -6.49
N ASP A 10 22.70 12.17 -5.88
CA ASP A 10 22.87 13.62 -6.04
C ASP A 10 21.58 14.42 -5.74
N ALA A 11 20.85 14.01 -4.70
CA ALA A 11 19.66 14.73 -4.27
C ALA A 11 20.03 16.14 -3.77
N SER A 12 19.46 17.16 -4.39
CA SER A 12 19.78 18.57 -4.12
C SER A 12 19.39 19.04 -2.71
N GLN A 13 18.28 18.54 -2.17
CA GLN A 13 17.84 18.80 -0.80
C GLN A 13 17.25 17.54 -0.20
N ILE A 14 17.73 17.18 0.98
CA ILE A 14 17.32 15.97 1.69
C ILE A 14 16.69 16.39 3.01
N PHE A 15 15.48 15.91 3.29
CA PHE A 15 14.79 16.11 4.56
C PHE A 15 14.71 14.77 5.29
N ALA A 16 15.05 14.76 6.58
CA ALA A 16 15.02 13.56 7.40
C ALA A 16 14.09 13.77 8.60
N ALA A 17 12.98 13.03 8.64
CA ALA A 17 12.01 13.09 9.73
C ALA A 17 12.17 11.91 10.68
N ASP A 18 12.30 12.18 11.97
CA ASP A 18 12.46 11.17 13.02
C ASP A 18 12.05 11.77 14.38
N ASN A 19 11.77 10.91 15.36
CA ASN A 19 11.48 11.29 16.74
C ASN A 19 12.70 11.22 17.67
N VAL A 20 13.78 10.56 17.26
CA VAL A 20 14.98 10.39 18.09
C VAL A 20 16.06 11.39 17.67
N ARG A 21 16.46 12.25 18.60
CA ARG A 21 17.37 13.37 18.34
C ARG A 21 18.73 12.91 17.83
N GLU A 22 19.30 11.86 18.41
CA GLU A 22 20.60 11.33 18.01
C GLU A 22 20.58 10.78 16.57
N ARG A 23 19.42 10.32 16.08
CA ARG A 23 19.24 9.90 14.68
C ARG A 23 19.18 11.11 13.75
N LEU A 24 18.51 12.17 14.16
CA LEU A 24 18.45 13.44 13.43
C LEU A 24 19.82 14.13 13.34
N ASP A 25 20.60 14.13 14.41
CA ASP A 25 21.93 14.75 14.41
C ASP A 25 22.89 14.00 13.46
N LYS A 26 22.78 12.67 13.39
CA LYS A 26 23.50 11.87 12.38
C LYS A 26 23.03 12.15 10.96
N ALA A 27 21.73 12.35 10.75
CA ALA A 27 21.21 12.74 9.44
C ALA A 27 21.73 14.12 9.02
N ALA A 28 21.80 15.07 9.96
CA ALA A 28 22.37 16.39 9.73
C ALA A 28 23.86 16.35 9.38
N ALA A 29 24.64 15.47 10.05
CA ALA A 29 26.04 15.25 9.72
C ALA A 29 26.26 14.71 8.29
N LEU A 30 25.25 14.06 7.69
CA LEU A 30 25.26 13.59 6.30
C LEU A 30 24.70 14.63 5.31
N GLY A 31 24.35 15.84 5.76
CA GLY A 31 23.85 16.93 4.91
C GLY A 31 22.32 16.97 4.75
N ALA A 32 21.56 16.16 5.50
CA ALA A 32 20.10 16.28 5.51
C ALA A 32 19.61 17.37 6.47
N ILE A 33 18.43 17.92 6.20
CA ILE A 33 17.73 18.86 7.09
C ILE A 33 16.87 18.04 8.06
N PRO A 34 17.18 18.04 9.37
CA PRO A 34 16.43 17.26 10.35
C PRO A 34 15.06 17.87 10.65
N MET A 35 14.04 17.03 10.72
CA MET A 35 12.65 17.37 11.04
C MET A 35 12.20 16.55 12.24
N ASP A 36 12.14 17.20 13.40
CA ASP A 36 11.64 16.59 14.63
C ASP A 36 10.15 16.88 14.78
N PHE A 37 9.32 15.84 14.67
CA PHE A 37 7.87 15.94 14.78
C PHE A 37 7.34 15.76 16.23
N THR A 38 8.23 15.66 17.22
CA THR A 38 7.87 15.54 18.65
C THR A 38 7.97 16.86 19.41
N THR A 39 8.92 17.71 19.02
CA THR A 39 9.25 18.95 19.76
C THR A 39 8.33 20.11 19.39
N CYS A 40 7.87 20.17 18.14
CA CYS A 40 6.92 21.17 17.67
C CYS A 40 5.54 20.51 17.62
N ASN A 41 4.47 21.23 17.96
CA ASN A 41 3.08 20.78 17.75
C ASN A 41 2.71 20.60 16.25
N ASP A 42 3.72 20.56 15.39
CA ASP A 42 3.66 20.61 13.94
C ASP A 42 4.10 19.29 13.36
N SER A 43 3.44 18.85 12.29
CA SER A 43 3.78 17.59 11.64
C SER A 43 5.07 17.71 10.82
N ALA A 44 5.73 16.59 10.56
CA ALA A 44 6.92 16.59 9.71
C ALA A 44 6.62 17.21 8.34
N SER A 45 5.43 16.93 7.78
CA SER A 45 4.99 17.53 6.52
C SER A 45 4.84 19.05 6.61
N GLU A 46 4.26 19.59 7.68
CA GLU A 46 4.04 21.03 7.84
C GLU A 46 5.35 21.80 8.05
N GLN A 47 6.29 21.22 8.81
CA GLN A 47 7.62 21.78 8.98
C GLN A 47 8.38 21.80 7.65
N MET A 48 8.22 20.77 6.82
CA MET A 48 8.85 20.70 5.53
C MET A 48 8.23 21.66 4.51
N LEU A 49 6.90 21.73 4.43
CA LEU A 49 6.19 22.65 3.53
C LEU A 49 6.49 24.12 3.83
N ARG A 50 6.75 24.46 5.11
CA ARG A 50 7.25 25.80 5.48
C ARG A 50 8.61 26.13 4.91
N ARG A 51 9.48 25.14 4.74
CA ARG A 51 10.83 25.32 4.16
C ARG A 51 10.82 25.19 2.63
N ARG A 52 9.97 24.31 2.10
CA ARG A 52 9.83 24.01 0.69
C ARG A 52 8.34 23.85 0.34
N PRO A 53 7.66 24.94 -0.04
CA PRO A 53 6.24 24.93 -0.37
C PRO A 53 5.88 24.01 -1.54
N ASP A 54 6.81 23.80 -2.47
CA ASP A 54 6.63 22.92 -3.63
C ASP A 54 6.65 21.41 -3.28
N GLY A 55 6.93 21.07 -2.03
CA GLY A 55 7.03 19.68 -1.58
C GLY A 55 8.32 18.98 -2.03
N VAL A 56 8.30 17.65 -2.02
CA VAL A 56 9.43 16.79 -2.41
C VAL A 56 9.04 15.86 -3.55
N GLU A 57 9.92 15.72 -4.55
CA GLU A 57 9.64 14.88 -5.71
C GLU A 57 9.66 13.37 -5.38
N ARG A 58 10.47 12.99 -4.38
CA ARG A 58 10.62 11.62 -3.92
C ARG A 58 10.51 11.56 -2.39
N GLY A 59 9.57 10.77 -1.90
CA GLY A 59 9.42 10.44 -0.48
C GLY A 59 9.79 8.97 -0.23
N VAL A 60 10.35 8.65 0.93
CA VAL A 60 10.68 7.26 1.30
C VAL A 60 10.25 6.96 2.73
N ASP A 61 9.49 5.88 2.93
CA ASP A 61 9.19 5.33 4.26
C ASP A 61 10.22 4.24 4.62
N CYS A 62 10.92 4.44 5.74
CA CYS A 62 11.93 3.54 6.28
C CYS A 62 11.56 2.93 7.65
N CYS A 63 10.33 3.11 8.13
CA CYS A 63 9.88 2.53 9.41
C CYS A 63 8.92 1.36 9.18
N GLY A 64 7.88 1.55 8.36
CA GLY A 64 6.86 0.53 8.14
C GLY A 64 5.91 0.34 9.34
N TYR A 65 5.62 -0.90 9.72
CA TYR A 65 4.58 -1.22 10.71
C TYR A 65 4.84 -0.67 12.13
N VAL A 66 6.10 -0.37 12.45
CA VAL A 66 6.52 0.22 13.73
C VAL A 66 6.43 1.76 13.75
N ALA A 67 5.82 2.36 12.72
CA ALA A 67 5.64 3.81 12.68
C ALA A 67 4.85 4.32 13.91
N VAL A 68 5.28 5.48 14.41
CA VAL A 68 4.65 6.19 15.52
C VAL A 68 4.17 7.56 15.05
N ASN A 69 3.08 8.04 15.63
CA ASN A 69 2.59 9.40 15.38
C ASN A 69 3.31 10.46 16.23
N GLN A 70 2.92 11.72 16.09
CA GLN A 70 3.45 12.85 16.87
C GLN A 70 3.34 12.66 18.38
N ARG A 71 2.34 11.92 18.85
CA ARG A 71 2.12 11.61 20.27
C ARG A 71 2.86 10.34 20.71
N LEU A 72 3.77 9.83 19.89
CA LEU A 72 4.53 8.61 20.09
C LEU A 72 3.65 7.36 20.29
N LYS A 73 2.43 7.37 19.73
CA LYS A 73 1.56 6.21 19.71
C LYS A 73 1.75 5.42 18.41
N PRO A 74 1.75 4.08 18.45
CA PRO A 74 1.84 3.25 17.25
C PRO A 74 0.73 3.60 16.25
N GLN A 75 1.11 3.95 15.03
CA GLN A 75 0.21 4.29 13.94
C GLN A 75 0.89 3.99 12.60
N GLN A 76 0.61 2.81 12.05
CA GLN A 76 1.28 2.28 10.86
C GLN A 76 1.13 3.15 9.61
N ASN A 77 0.01 3.87 9.46
CA ASN A 77 -0.26 4.70 8.29
C ASN A 77 0.30 6.13 8.41
N TYR A 78 0.90 6.50 9.54
CA TYR A 78 1.29 7.89 9.81
C TYR A 78 2.31 8.41 8.79
N ILE A 79 3.40 7.69 8.57
CA ILE A 79 4.48 8.15 7.67
C ILE A 79 4.01 8.16 6.22
N ILE A 80 3.21 7.19 5.79
CA ILE A 80 2.62 7.18 4.44
C ILE A 80 1.74 8.42 4.24
N GLN A 81 0.91 8.77 5.23
CA GLN A 81 0.07 9.97 5.15
C GLN A 81 0.90 11.25 5.07
N GLU A 82 1.96 11.36 5.88
CA GLU A 82 2.87 12.51 5.82
C GLU A 82 3.61 12.58 4.47
N ALA A 83 4.04 11.45 3.92
CA ALA A 83 4.69 11.39 2.60
C ALA A 83 3.73 11.82 1.46
N ILE A 84 2.44 11.44 1.54
CA ILE A 84 1.43 11.85 0.56
C ILE A 84 1.19 13.36 0.60
N LYS A 85 1.12 13.97 1.79
CA LYS A 85 0.89 15.42 1.95
C LYS A 85 1.97 16.27 1.29
N VAL A 86 3.17 15.73 1.18
CA VAL A 86 4.35 16.48 0.73
C VAL A 86 4.79 16.16 -0.68
N THR A 87 4.28 15.09 -1.27
CA THR A 87 4.67 14.65 -2.61
C THR A 87 3.70 15.26 -3.62
N PRO A 88 4.16 16.08 -4.59
CA PRO A 88 3.30 16.68 -5.59
C PRO A 88 2.81 15.64 -6.61
N VAL A 89 1.83 16.01 -7.43
CA VAL A 89 1.35 15.18 -8.55
C VAL A 89 2.53 14.89 -9.49
N GLY A 90 2.74 13.61 -9.83
CA GLY A 90 3.88 13.16 -10.63
C GLY A 90 5.15 12.83 -9.81
N GLY A 91 5.14 13.13 -8.50
CA GLY A 91 6.13 12.63 -7.56
C GLY A 91 5.99 11.13 -7.28
N GLY A 92 6.91 10.58 -6.49
CA GLY A 92 6.97 9.15 -6.20
C GLY A 92 7.25 8.86 -4.72
N ILE A 93 6.58 7.86 -4.17
CA ILE A 93 6.77 7.43 -2.78
C ILE A 93 7.28 5.99 -2.77
N GLY A 94 8.46 5.77 -2.19
CA GLY A 94 9.04 4.45 -1.97
C GLY A 94 8.73 3.92 -0.58
N LEU A 95 8.28 2.68 -0.48
CA LEU A 95 8.00 2.01 0.79
C LEU A 95 9.05 0.90 1.01
N ILE A 96 10.03 1.17 1.87
CA ILE A 96 11.10 0.20 2.21
C ILE A 96 10.80 -0.46 3.57
N GLY A 97 10.10 0.27 4.45
CA GLY A 97 9.65 -0.23 5.73
C GLY A 97 8.83 -1.53 5.61
N VAL A 98 8.94 -2.40 6.60
CA VAL A 98 8.22 -3.68 6.59
C VAL A 98 6.75 -3.43 6.90
N TYR A 99 5.86 -3.87 6.02
CA TYR A 99 4.41 -3.90 6.28
C TYR A 99 3.95 -5.35 6.32
N ALA A 100 3.57 -5.81 7.50
CA ALA A 100 2.94 -7.11 7.66
C ALA A 100 1.42 -6.96 7.60
N ALA A 101 0.76 -7.89 6.92
CA ALA A 101 -0.68 -8.05 7.09
C ALA A 101 -0.95 -8.53 8.51
N CYS A 102 -1.77 -7.78 9.26
CA CYS A 102 -2.37 -8.33 10.47
C CYS A 102 -3.15 -9.59 10.08
N GLY A 103 -3.06 -10.65 10.90
CA GLY A 103 -3.49 -12.01 10.60
C GLY A 103 -4.86 -12.14 9.93
N ALA A 104 -5.06 -13.25 9.22
CA ALA A 104 -6.23 -13.51 8.38
C ALA A 104 -7.54 -12.99 9.01
N ALA A 105 -8.18 -12.02 8.34
CA ALA A 105 -9.56 -11.68 8.63
C ALA A 105 -10.40 -12.97 8.55
N ARG A 106 -11.31 -13.15 9.52
CA ARG A 106 -12.22 -14.29 9.61
C ARG A 106 -13.05 -14.34 8.32
N GLY A 107 -12.64 -15.18 7.36
CA GLY A 107 -13.25 -15.26 6.02
C GLY A 107 -12.28 -15.39 4.84
N ARG A 108 -10.97 -15.11 5.00
CA ARG A 108 -10.00 -15.48 3.95
C ARG A 108 -9.74 -16.98 4.00
N ARG A 109 -10.00 -17.71 2.89
CA ARG A 109 -9.40 -19.03 2.67
C ARG A 109 -7.89 -18.84 2.81
N ALA A 110 -7.30 -19.47 3.81
CA ALA A 110 -5.87 -19.42 4.03
C ALA A 110 -5.19 -19.96 2.75
N GLY A 111 -4.52 -19.09 2.00
CA GLY A 111 -3.59 -19.55 0.98
C GLY A 111 -2.54 -20.41 1.66
N MET A 112 -2.30 -21.60 1.10
CA MET A 112 -1.36 -22.59 1.62
C MET A 112 -0.05 -21.94 2.06
N ARG A 113 0.36 -22.19 3.30
CA ARG A 113 1.73 -21.93 3.72
C ARG A 113 2.63 -22.95 3.02
N SER A 114 3.88 -22.60 2.78
CA SER A 114 4.88 -23.51 2.16
C SER A 114 5.04 -24.85 2.90
N GLY A 115 4.65 -24.94 4.18
CA GLY A 115 4.59 -26.19 4.94
C GLY A 115 3.36 -27.06 4.70
N ASP A 116 2.31 -26.54 4.05
CA ASP A 116 1.04 -27.26 3.84
C ASP A 116 1.06 -28.16 2.59
N LEU A 117 2.07 -28.04 1.72
CA LEU A 117 2.24 -28.86 0.51
C LEU A 117 2.47 -30.35 0.80
N GLY A 118 3.06 -30.70 1.95
CA GLY A 118 3.31 -32.10 2.32
C GLY A 118 2.08 -32.84 2.84
N ALA A 119 1.07 -32.10 3.34
CA ALA A 119 -0.14 -32.68 3.91
C ALA A 119 -1.25 -32.92 2.87
N SER A 120 -1.35 -32.05 1.85
CA SER A 120 -2.36 -32.20 0.79
C SER A 120 -2.14 -33.43 -0.09
N LEU A 121 -0.89 -33.81 -0.40
CA LEU A 121 -0.60 -34.98 -1.23
C LEU A 121 -1.04 -36.32 -0.60
N LYS A 122 -1.15 -36.41 0.73
CA LYS A 122 -1.63 -37.62 1.42
C LYS A 122 -3.16 -37.67 1.56
N ALA A 123 -3.83 -36.54 1.33
CA ALA A 123 -5.30 -36.47 1.36
C ALA A 123 -5.90 -36.88 0.02
N ASP A 124 -5.21 -36.58 -1.08
CA ASP A 124 -5.68 -36.88 -2.45
C ASP A 124 -5.76 -38.40 -2.71
N GLU A 125 -4.88 -39.24 -2.15
CA GLU A 125 -4.97 -40.71 -2.29
C GLU A 125 -6.17 -41.34 -1.58
N LYS A 126 -6.86 -40.63 -0.67
CA LYS A 126 -8.03 -41.16 0.05
C LYS A 126 -9.38 -40.76 -0.54
N GLU A 127 -9.45 -39.72 -1.38
CA GLU A 127 -10.73 -39.25 -1.94
C GLU A 127 -11.12 -40.02 -3.20
N GLU A 128 -10.17 -40.53 -3.98
CA GLU A 128 -10.46 -41.32 -5.20
C GLU A 128 -11.06 -42.71 -4.90
N ALA A 129 -10.81 -43.27 -3.71
CA ALA A 129 -11.37 -44.56 -3.31
C ALA A 129 -12.86 -44.51 -2.90
N ALA A 130 -13.43 -43.31 -2.70
CA ALA A 130 -14.75 -43.15 -2.09
C ALA A 130 -15.88 -42.77 -3.07
N ASN A 131 -15.58 -42.42 -4.33
CA ASN A 131 -16.60 -41.95 -5.27
C ASN A 131 -16.73 -42.84 -6.51
N GLY A 132 -16.87 -44.15 -6.28
CA GLY A 132 -17.45 -45.07 -7.24
C GLY A 132 -18.98 -45.06 -7.13
N THR A 133 -19.65 -44.79 -8.25
CA THR A 133 -21.09 -45.01 -8.55
C THR A 133 -22.12 -44.02 -7.97
N ASN A 134 -22.61 -43.12 -8.84
CA ASN A 134 -23.99 -43.13 -9.33
C ASN A 134 -24.31 -41.84 -10.10
N GLY A 135 -24.32 -41.94 -11.43
CA GLY A 135 -24.88 -40.91 -12.30
C GLY A 135 -26.37 -41.13 -12.52
N VAL A 136 -27.16 -40.05 -12.51
CA VAL A 136 -28.30 -39.83 -13.41
C VAL A 136 -28.46 -38.32 -13.62
N SER A 137 -28.30 -37.89 -14.87
CA SER A 137 -28.47 -36.54 -15.38
C SER A 137 -29.92 -36.04 -15.31
N LYS A 138 -30.15 -34.76 -14.99
CA LYS A 138 -31.39 -34.04 -15.34
C LYS A 138 -31.16 -33.03 -16.48
N PRO A 139 -32.18 -32.76 -17.33
CA PRO A 139 -32.02 -32.33 -18.73
C PRO A 139 -31.89 -30.80 -18.91
N ARG A 140 -31.40 -30.40 -20.09
CA ARG A 140 -30.91 -29.05 -20.45
C ARG A 140 -31.99 -28.01 -20.81
N ASP A 141 -33.26 -28.24 -20.54
CA ASP A 141 -34.34 -27.47 -21.20
C ASP A 141 -34.91 -26.29 -20.39
N GLU A 142 -34.52 -26.06 -19.13
CA GLU A 142 -35.04 -24.92 -18.35
C GLU A 142 -34.16 -23.65 -18.38
N VAL A 143 -32.95 -23.70 -18.94
CA VAL A 143 -32.02 -22.55 -18.97
C VAL A 143 -32.28 -21.59 -20.14
N ALA A 144 -33.13 -21.98 -21.10
CA ALA A 144 -33.37 -21.21 -22.33
C ALA A 144 -34.43 -20.08 -22.21
N ALA A 145 -35.26 -20.07 -21.15
CA ALA A 145 -36.35 -19.11 -21.02
C ALA A 145 -35.95 -17.76 -20.35
N GLN A 146 -34.86 -17.71 -19.58
CA GLN A 146 -34.47 -16.51 -18.82
C GLN A 146 -33.67 -15.47 -19.65
N LYS A 147 -33.26 -15.79 -20.88
CA LYS A 147 -32.38 -14.92 -21.71
C LYS A 147 -33.12 -14.00 -22.70
N ARG A 148 -34.42 -13.78 -22.56
CA ARG A 148 -35.20 -12.84 -23.40
C ARG A 148 -35.84 -11.72 -22.56
N LYS A 149 -35.04 -10.82 -21.98
CA LYS A 149 -35.52 -9.50 -21.51
C LYS A 149 -34.39 -8.54 -21.14
N LEU A 150 -33.62 -8.07 -22.13
CA LEU A 150 -32.88 -6.79 -22.06
C LEU A 150 -32.80 -6.20 -23.48
N PRO A 151 -33.41 -5.04 -23.78
CA PRO A 151 -33.21 -4.38 -25.07
C PRO A 151 -31.86 -3.65 -25.11
N MET A 152 -31.11 -3.92 -26.18
CA MET A 152 -29.96 -3.16 -26.63
C MET A 152 -30.38 -1.77 -27.13
N HIS A 153 -29.62 -0.73 -26.78
CA HIS A 153 -29.41 0.41 -27.67
C HIS A 153 -27.99 0.97 -27.54
N VAL A 154 -27.29 0.96 -28.67
CA VAL A 154 -25.95 1.48 -28.93
C VAL A 154 -26.10 2.74 -29.80
N LYS A 155 -25.33 3.80 -29.51
CA LYS A 155 -24.67 4.76 -30.46
C LYS A 155 -24.09 5.96 -29.69
N THR A 156 -22.76 6.11 -29.56
CA THR A 156 -21.77 6.81 -30.44
C THR A 156 -21.80 8.35 -30.44
N ARG A 157 -20.68 8.93 -29.98
CA ARG A 157 -19.96 10.18 -30.38
C ARG A 157 -20.76 11.49 -30.62
N GLY A 158 -20.33 12.57 -29.94
CA GLY A 158 -20.65 13.95 -30.36
C GLY A 158 -20.16 15.04 -29.41
N SER A 159 -19.13 15.77 -29.84
CA SER A 159 -18.65 17.11 -29.44
C SER A 159 -19.71 18.14 -29.00
N LEU A 160 -19.36 19.02 -28.04
CA LEU A 160 -19.63 20.48 -27.90
C LEU A 160 -19.36 20.87 -26.42
N ALA A 161 -18.33 21.65 -26.05
CA ALA A 161 -18.11 23.09 -26.21
C ALA A 161 -19.17 23.99 -25.54
N SER A 162 -18.67 24.90 -24.67
CA SER A 162 -19.29 26.10 -24.07
C SER A 162 -19.82 25.98 -22.64
N PHE A 163 -19.02 26.45 -21.67
CA PHE A 163 -19.49 27.01 -20.40
C PHE A 163 -19.46 28.54 -20.51
N HIS A 164 -20.52 29.19 -20.02
CA HIS A 164 -20.65 30.64 -19.85
C HIS A 164 -19.62 31.20 -18.86
#